data_AF-A0A2J6XH75-F1
#
_entry.id   AF-A0A2J6XH75-F1
#
_cell.length_a   1.000
_cell.length_b   1.000
_cell.length_c   1.000
_cell.angle_alpha   90.00
_cell.angle_beta   90.00
_cell.angle_gamma   90.00
#
_symmetry.space_group_name_H-M   'P 1'
#
loop_
_entity.id
_entity.type
_entity.pdbx_description
1 polymer ?
#
loop_
_entity_poly.entity_id
_entity_poly.type
_entity_poly.pdbx_seq_one_letter_code
_entity_poly.pdbx_strand_id
1 'polypeptide(L)'
;MSDFGINFAYQAILLFIVLVVVILLTLRQANELKKMSEAQKRPKFITVEDCNGMVTTRDFKPGDFVGFIEGTCDNKGSQRKVIGIYAIREEPKKKRF
;
A
#
# COMPACT_ATOMS: atom_id res chain seq x y z
N MET A 1 19.75 49.34 -30.09
CA MET A 1 19.43 49.05 -28.68
C MET A 1 18.12 48.27 -28.50
N SER A 2 17.55 47.71 -29.57
CA SER A 2 16.24 47.03 -29.60
C SER A 2 16.38 45.50 -29.63
N ASP A 3 17.43 44.95 -30.25
CA ASP A 3 17.63 43.50 -30.35
C ASP A 3 17.89 42.80 -29.01
N PHE A 4 18.55 43.46 -28.06
CA PHE A 4 18.92 42.81 -26.79
C PHE A 4 17.69 42.52 -25.91
N GLY A 5 16.72 43.45 -25.85
CA GLY A 5 15.49 43.27 -25.07
C GLY A 5 14.54 42.24 -25.69
N ILE A 6 14.51 42.16 -27.02
CA ILE A 6 13.69 41.20 -27.76
C ILE A 6 14.22 39.77 -27.56
N ASN A 7 15.54 39.57 -27.68
CA ASN A 7 16.16 38.26 -27.44
C ASN A 7 16.00 37.79 -25.99
N PHE A 8 16.12 38.70 -25.02
CA PHE A 8 15.88 38.38 -23.61
C PHE A 8 14.42 37.98 -23.34
N ALA A 9 13.45 38.68 -23.95
CA ALA A 9 12.04 38.32 -23.84
C ALA A 9 11.75 36.93 -24.44
N TYR A 10 12.32 36.59 -25.60
CA TYR A 10 12.17 35.26 -26.18
C TYR A 10 12.81 34.17 -25.30
N GLN A 11 14.00 34.41 -24.74
CA GLN A 11 14.63 33.47 -23.82
C GLN A 11 13.79 33.27 -22.55
N ALA A 12 13.23 34.34 -21.98
CA ALA A 12 12.37 34.26 -20.81
C ALA A 12 11.07 33.48 -21.08
N ILE A 13 10.44 33.71 -22.24
CA ILE A 13 9.25 32.97 -22.67
C ILE A 13 9.56 31.49 -22.86
N LEU A 14 10.68 31.16 -23.48
CA LEU A 14 11.09 29.77 -23.73
C LEU A 14 11.35 29.04 -22.40
N LEU A 15 12.04 29.69 -21.46
CA LEU A 15 12.24 29.16 -20.10
C LEU A 15 10.92 28.96 -19.36
N PHE A 16 9.97 29.89 -19.49
CA PHE A 16 8.64 29.75 -18.88
C PHE A 16 7.89 28.55 -19.45
N ILE A 17 7.91 28.35 -20.77
CA ILE A 17 7.29 27.18 -21.41
C ILE A 17 7.92 25.88 -20.90
N VAL A 18 9.26 25.81 -20.84
CA VAL A 18 9.96 24.64 -20.32
C VAL A 18 9.58 24.36 -18.87
N LEU A 19 9.53 25.39 -18.03
CA LEU A 19 9.10 25.28 -16.62
C LEU A 19 7.69 24.69 -16.51
N VAL A 20 6.73 25.21 -17.28
CA VAL A 20 5.35 24.72 -17.29
C VAL A 20 5.29 23.25 -17.72
N VAL A 21 6.03 22.86 -18.76
CA VAL A 21 6.08 21.47 -19.22
C VAL A 21 6.65 20.55 -18.13
N VAL A 22 7.73 20.95 -17.46
CA VAL A 22 8.32 20.17 -16.36
C VAL A 22 7.32 19.99 -15.23
N ILE A 23 6.60 21.05 -14.83
CA ILE A 23 5.57 20.98 -13.78
C ILE A 23 4.45 20.01 -14.18
N LEU A 24 3.99 20.05 -15.43
CA LEU A 24 2.95 19.13 -15.91
C LEU A 24 3.42 17.67 -15.88
N LEU A 25 4.68 17.41 -16.24
CA LEU A 25 5.26 16.07 -16.20
C LEU A 25 5.44 15.57 -14.77
N THR A 26 5.91 16.40 -13.84
CA THR A 26 6.08 16.01 -12.43
C THR A 26 4.73 15.76 -11.76
N LEU A 27 3.69 16.53 -12.07
CA LEU A 27 2.34 16.28 -11.58
C LEU A 27 1.79 14.94 -12.09
N ARG A 28 2.01 14.59 -13.37
CA ARG A 28 1.64 13.28 -13.91
C ARG A 28 2.37 12.15 -13.19
N GLN A 29 3.68 12.29 -13.00
CA GLN A 29 4.47 11.28 -12.28
C GLN A 29 4.02 11.12 -10.83
N ALA A 30 3.79 12.21 -10.11
CA ALA A 30 3.31 12.19 -8.74
C ALA A 30 1.96 11.47 -8.60
N ASN A 31 1.07 11.63 -9.59
CA ASN A 31 -0.23 10.98 -9.58
C ASN A 31 -0.14 9.45 -9.77
N GLU A 32 0.77 9.00 -10.64
CA GLU A 32 1.05 7.57 -10.82
C GLU A 32 1.75 6.95 -9.61
N LEU A 33 2.71 7.68 -9.01
CA LEU A 33 3.34 7.29 -7.74
C LEU A 33 2.32 7.16 -6.61
N LYS A 34 1.35 8.07 -6.53
CA LYS A 34 0.29 8.00 -5.53
C LYS A 34 -0.59 6.75 -5.70
N LYS A 35 -0.99 6.44 -6.94
CA LYS A 35 -1.72 5.19 -7.26
C LYS A 35 -0.91 3.94 -6.90
N MET A 36 0.39 3.94 -7.21
CA MET A 36 1.29 2.84 -6.83
C MET A 36 1.39 2.71 -5.30
N SER A 37 1.47 3.82 -4.56
CA SER A 37 1.53 3.79 -3.09
C SER A 37 0.21 3.30 -2.47
N GLU A 38 -0.94 3.65 -3.07
CA GLU A 38 -2.25 3.18 -2.64
C GLU A 38 -2.45 1.69 -2.95
N ALA A 39 -1.94 1.22 -4.09
CA ALA A 39 -1.88 -0.21 -4.42
C ALA A 39 -0.86 -0.99 -3.56
N GLN A 40 0.14 -0.29 -2.99
CA GLN A 40 1.12 -0.81 -2.05
C GLN A 40 0.70 -0.59 -0.58
N LYS A 41 -0.60 -0.42 -0.30
CA LYS A 41 -1.11 -0.72 1.05
C LYS A 41 -0.90 -2.21 1.28
N ARG A 42 0.17 -2.51 2.01
CA ARG A 42 0.64 -3.86 2.32
C ARG A 42 -0.55 -4.69 2.79
N PRO A 43 -0.82 -5.86 2.17
CA PRO A 43 -1.92 -6.70 2.61
C PRO A 43 -1.69 -7.07 4.07
N LYS A 44 -2.72 -6.89 4.90
CA LYS A 44 -2.66 -7.31 6.29
C LYS A 44 -2.70 -8.84 6.28
N PHE A 45 -1.63 -9.49 6.73
CA PHE A 45 -1.59 -10.94 6.85
C PHE A 45 -2.35 -11.36 8.10
N ILE A 46 -3.32 -12.25 7.92
CA ILE A 46 -4.01 -12.93 9.02
C ILE A 46 -3.56 -14.38 9.08
N THR A 47 -3.44 -14.91 10.28
CA THR A 47 -3.23 -16.33 10.54
C THR A 47 -4.55 -16.94 10.99
N VAL A 48 -4.89 -18.06 10.39
CA VAL A 48 -6.09 -18.84 10.68
C VAL A 48 -5.68 -20.07 11.46
N GLU A 49 -6.33 -20.28 12.59
CA GLU A 49 -6.02 -21.34 13.54
C GLU A 49 -7.22 -22.27 13.71
N ASP A 50 -6.93 -23.58 13.81
CA ASP A 50 -7.88 -24.58 14.23
C ASP A 50 -7.78 -24.77 15.74
N CYS A 51 -8.92 -24.64 16.41
CA CYS A 51 -9.14 -25.15 17.75
C CYS A 51 -10.31 -26.13 17.71
N ASN A 52 -10.03 -27.41 17.43
CA ASN A 52 -11.00 -28.52 17.52
C ASN A 52 -12.30 -28.26 16.73
N GLY A 53 -12.19 -27.76 15.50
CA GLY A 53 -13.31 -27.46 14.63
C GLY A 53 -13.83 -26.02 14.74
N MET A 54 -13.31 -25.22 15.68
CA MET A 54 -13.52 -23.76 15.71
C MET A 54 -12.36 -23.06 15.01
N VAL A 55 -12.67 -22.38 13.90
CA VAL A 55 -11.71 -21.60 13.12
C VAL A 55 -11.62 -20.20 13.72
N THR A 56 -10.46 -19.84 14.27
CA THR A 56 -10.20 -18.49 14.81
C THR A 56 -9.17 -17.75 13.97
N THR A 57 -9.35 -16.44 13.80
CA THR A 57 -8.41 -15.57 13.08
C THR A 57 -7.60 -14.74 14.08
N ARG A 58 -6.29 -14.64 13.87
CA ARG A 58 -5.41 -13.71 14.59
C ARG A 58 -4.52 -12.93 13.62
N ASP A 59 -3.94 -11.84 14.12
CA ASP A 59 -2.97 -11.06 13.34
C ASP A 59 -1.66 -11.84 13.20
N PHE A 60 -1.08 -11.84 11.99
CA PHE A 60 0.18 -12.54 11.71
C PHE A 60 1.33 -12.00 12.56
N LYS A 61 2.06 -12.90 13.24
CA LYS A 61 3.32 -12.57 13.92
C LYS A 61 4.52 -13.16 13.17
N PRO A 62 5.68 -12.46 13.15
CA PRO A 62 6.89 -13.00 12.56
C PRO A 62 7.32 -14.28 13.31
N GLY A 63 7.30 -15.42 12.62
CA GLY A 63 7.54 -16.75 13.19
C GLY A 63 6.38 -17.73 12.98
N ASP A 64 5.19 -17.23 12.60
CA ASP A 64 4.04 -18.08 12.28
C ASP A 64 4.21 -18.76 10.91
N PHE A 65 3.99 -20.07 10.87
CA PHE A 65 3.94 -20.85 9.63
C PHE A 65 2.77 -21.85 9.65
N VAL A 66 2.35 -22.30 8.46
CA VAL A 66 1.28 -23.29 8.33
C VAL A 66 1.72 -24.61 8.97
N GLY A 67 0.94 -25.09 9.94
CA GLY A 67 1.26 -26.25 10.75
C GLY A 67 1.95 -25.95 12.07
N PHE A 68 2.22 -24.67 12.39
CA PHE A 68 2.68 -24.28 13.72
C PHE A 68 1.65 -24.62 14.79
N ILE A 69 2.09 -25.19 15.91
CA ILE A 69 1.24 -25.58 17.02
C ILE A 69 1.48 -24.59 18.18
N GLU A 70 0.56 -23.66 18.38
CA GLU A 70 0.66 -22.62 19.42
C GLU A 70 -0.08 -23.07 20.69
N GLY A 71 0.47 -24.09 21.35
CA GLY A 71 -0.03 -24.58 22.64
C GLY A 71 -1.41 -25.24 22.58
N THR A 72 -2.08 -25.30 23.74
CA THR A 72 -3.39 -25.93 23.93
C THR A 72 -4.51 -24.89 23.97
N CYS A 73 -5.60 -25.15 23.25
CA CYS A 73 -6.80 -24.33 23.29
C CYS A 73 -7.45 -24.39 24.69
N ASP A 74 -7.93 -23.25 25.19
CA ASP A 74 -8.53 -23.07 26.53
C ASP A 74 -9.70 -24.03 26.82
N ASN A 75 -10.27 -24.65 25.78
CA ASN A 75 -11.55 -25.34 25.89
C ASN A 75 -11.52 -26.87 25.86
N LYS A 76 -10.35 -27.55 25.79
CA LYS A 76 -10.29 -29.05 25.90
C LYS A 76 -8.90 -29.70 25.80
N GLY A 77 -7.80 -28.97 25.90
CA GLY A 77 -6.46 -29.57 25.74
C GLY A 77 -6.15 -30.01 24.29
N SER A 78 -6.93 -29.55 23.32
CA SER A 78 -6.65 -29.72 21.90
C SER A 78 -5.52 -28.78 21.46
N GLN A 79 -4.66 -29.26 20.57
CA GLN A 79 -3.54 -28.48 20.02
C GLN A 79 -4.07 -27.37 19.09
N ARG A 80 -3.69 -26.11 19.36
CA ARG A 80 -3.98 -24.97 18.48
C ARG A 80 -3.05 -25.05 17.29
N LYS A 81 -3.57 -25.28 16.08
CA LYS A 81 -2.76 -25.45 14.87
C LYS A 81 -3.06 -24.36 13.86
N VAL A 82 -2.04 -23.69 13.34
CA VAL A 82 -2.18 -22.74 12.23
C VAL A 82 -2.51 -23.52 10.94
N ILE A 83 -3.69 -23.29 10.37
CA ILE A 83 -4.17 -23.95 9.14
C ILE A 83 -3.77 -23.16 7.89
N GLY A 84 -3.66 -21.83 7.99
CA GLY A 84 -3.41 -20.98 6.83
C GLY A 84 -3.02 -19.57 7.19
N ILE A 85 -2.28 -18.91 6.29
CA ILE A 85 -1.93 -17.49 6.37
C ILE A 85 -2.49 -16.82 5.12
N TYR A 86 -3.39 -15.85 5.31
CA TYR A 86 -4.08 -15.18 4.21
C TYR A 86 -3.73 -13.69 4.17
N ALA A 87 -3.53 -13.17 2.97
CA ALA A 87 -3.35 -11.75 2.70
C ALA A 87 -4.73 -11.09 2.53
N ILE A 88 -5.23 -10.38 3.54
CA ILE A 88 -6.45 -9.57 3.38
C ILE A 88 -6.05 -8.25 2.73
N ARG A 89 -6.66 -7.96 1.59
CA ARG A 89 -6.70 -6.60 1.05
C ARG A 89 -7.71 -5.83 1.87
N GLU A 90 -7.27 -4.82 2.61
CA GLU A 90 -8.20 -3.90 3.26
C GLU A 90 -9.04 -3.22 2.17
N GLU A 91 -10.27 -3.68 1.97
CA GLU A 91 -11.22 -2.95 1.13
C GLU A 91 -11.45 -1.58 1.77
N PRO A 92 -11.37 -0.47 1.01
CA PRO A 92 -11.57 0.85 1.56
C PRO A 92 -12.98 0.89 2.14
N LYS A 93 -13.09 0.97 3.48
CA LYS A 93 -14.35 1.17 4.19
C LYS A 93 -15.07 2.35 3.53
N LYS A 94 -16.12 2.04 2.77
CA LYS A 94 -17.01 3.02 2.16
C LYS A 94 -17.59 3.85 3.31
N LYS A 95 -17.04 5.05 3.53
CA LYS A 95 -17.61 6.03 4.47
C LYS A 95 -19.05 6.27 3.99
N ARG A 96 -20.03 5.75 4.73
CA ARG A 96 -21.40 6.24 4.63
C ARG A 96 -21.37 7.65 5.19
N PHE A 97 -21.52 8.63 4.30
CA PHE A 97 -21.95 9.98 4.65
C PHE A 97 -23.46 9.98 4.83
#